data_AF-A0A318IAF5-F1
#
_entry.id   AF-A0A318IAF5-F1
#
_cell.length_a   1.000
_cell.length_b   1.000
_cell.length_c   1.000
_cell.angle_alpha   90.00
_cell.angle_beta   90.00
_cell.angle_gamma   90.00
#
_symmetry.space_group_name_H-M   'P 1'
#
loop_
_entity.id
_entity.type
_entity.pdbx_description
1 polymer ?
#
loop_
_entity_poly.entity_id
_entity_poly.type
_entity_poly.pdbx_seq_one_letter_code
_entity_poly.pdbx_strand_id
1 'polypeptide(L)'
;MKVNAIVCQGHGVASGKAKDPRYPEGTLKAQYKYFLQKSLNLNQYFPGTINLDIAPYTFKIKKPKYFLENVNWSDYIPPENFYFFDASLQFNETTYKGLIYMPDPTTKAEHFQNPTILELLLPKIEGLKYGDLVMVEVFDAQMELIDGLS
;
A
#
# COMPACT_ATOMS: atom_id res chain seq x y z
N MET A 1 -4.94 7.22 14.33
CA MET A 1 -5.03 6.08 15.25
C MET A 1 -3.86 5.14 15.03
N LYS A 2 -3.42 4.43 16.08
CA LYS A 2 -2.29 3.48 16.04
C LYS A 2 -2.76 2.06 16.33
N VAL A 3 -2.21 1.09 15.61
CA VAL A 3 -2.48 -0.33 15.81
C VAL A 3 -1.19 -1.14 15.65
N ASN A 4 -1.11 -2.26 16.35
CA ASN A 4 -0.06 -3.24 16.11
C ASN A 4 -0.35 -4.02 14.81
N ALA A 5 0.70 -4.33 14.06
CA ALA A 5 0.57 -5.10 12.83
C ALA A 5 1.73 -6.08 12.68
N ILE A 6 1.49 -7.17 11.98
CA ILE A 6 2.53 -8.14 11.61
C ILE A 6 2.95 -7.91 10.17
N VAL A 7 4.26 -7.79 9.94
CA VAL A 7 4.81 -7.74 8.58
C VAL A 7 4.60 -9.10 7.91
N CYS A 8 3.85 -9.13 6.82
CA CYS A 8 3.48 -10.36 6.13
C CYS A 8 3.99 -10.39 4.68
N GLN A 9 4.04 -11.60 4.12
CA GLN A 9 4.46 -11.78 2.74
C GLN A 9 3.29 -11.48 1.80
N GLY A 10 3.50 -10.53 0.89
CA GLY A 10 2.60 -10.30 -0.26
C GLY A 10 2.91 -11.20 -1.45
N HIS A 11 2.10 -11.08 -2.51
CA HIS A 11 2.33 -11.82 -3.76
C HIS A 11 3.60 -11.38 -4.52
N GLY A 12 4.24 -10.28 -4.14
CA GLY A 12 5.49 -9.82 -4.77
C GLY A 12 5.31 -9.17 -6.14
N VAL A 13 4.07 -8.88 -6.54
CA VAL A 13 3.74 -8.25 -7.84
C VAL A 13 4.22 -6.80 -7.89
N ALA A 14 3.97 -6.01 -6.84
CA ALA A 14 4.39 -4.61 -6.76
C ALA A 14 5.91 -4.42 -6.88
N SER A 15 6.68 -5.34 -6.31
CA SER A 15 8.16 -5.31 -6.28
C SER A 15 8.83 -6.14 -7.38
N GLY A 16 8.07 -6.79 -8.27
CA GLY A 16 8.61 -7.64 -9.34
C GLY A 16 9.12 -9.01 -8.89
N LYS A 17 9.09 -9.32 -7.59
CA LYS A 17 9.48 -10.64 -7.05
C LYS A 17 8.62 -11.80 -7.59
N ALA A 18 7.39 -11.51 -8.03
CA ALA A 18 6.51 -12.47 -8.69
C ALA A 18 6.99 -12.91 -10.07
N LYS A 19 7.95 -12.19 -10.68
CA LYS A 19 8.49 -12.44 -12.03
C LYS A 19 7.41 -12.50 -13.12
N ASP A 20 6.38 -11.65 -13.00
CA ASP A 20 5.38 -11.51 -14.06
C ASP A 20 6.06 -10.98 -15.33
N PRO A 21 6.02 -11.70 -16.46
CA PRO A 21 6.68 -11.28 -17.69
C PRO A 21 6.12 -9.96 -18.26
N ARG A 22 4.89 -9.58 -17.91
CA ARG A 22 4.29 -8.29 -18.31
C ARG A 22 4.94 -7.13 -17.57
N TYR A 23 5.40 -7.36 -16.33
CA TYR A 23 5.92 -6.35 -15.42
C TYR A 23 7.21 -6.84 -14.76
N PRO A 24 8.31 -7.00 -15.51
CA PRO A 24 9.54 -7.64 -15.04
C PRO A 24 10.18 -6.92 -13.84
N GLU A 25 9.98 -5.61 -13.75
CA GLU A 25 10.50 -4.76 -12.67
C GLU A 25 9.45 -4.44 -11.59
N GLY A 26 8.29 -5.10 -11.64
CA GLY A 26 7.15 -4.87 -10.75
C GLY A 26 6.16 -3.83 -11.25
N THR A 27 4.90 -3.96 -10.83
CA THR A 27 3.81 -3.07 -11.26
C THR A 27 3.99 -1.65 -10.76
N LEU A 28 4.53 -1.46 -9.55
CA LEU A 28 4.70 -0.12 -8.97
C LEU A 28 5.68 0.74 -9.78
N LYS A 29 6.76 0.12 -10.29
CA LYS A 29 7.72 0.82 -11.16
C LYS A 29 7.10 1.18 -12.52
N ALA A 30 6.25 0.31 -13.07
CA ALA A 30 5.50 0.61 -14.29
C ALA A 30 4.49 1.76 -14.10
N GLN A 31 3.83 1.80 -12.95
CA GLN A 31 2.85 2.82 -12.58
C GLN A 31 3.48 4.20 -12.29
N TYR A 32 4.73 4.22 -11.83
CA TYR A 32 5.41 5.41 -11.33
C TYR A 32 5.27 6.66 -12.22
N LYS A 33 5.55 6.52 -13.53
CA LYS A 33 5.50 7.65 -14.47
C LYS A 33 4.10 8.27 -14.58
N TYR A 34 3.05 7.45 -14.44
CA TYR A 34 1.67 7.90 -14.53
C TYR A 34 1.20 8.58 -13.25
N PHE A 35 1.66 8.12 -12.09
CA PHE A 35 1.42 8.82 -10.83
C PHE A 35 2.10 10.18 -10.80
N LEU A 36 3.33 10.27 -11.31
CA LEU A 36 4.06 11.55 -11.41
C LEU A 36 3.33 12.54 -12.34
N GLN A 37 2.79 12.08 -13.47
CA GLN A 37 1.97 12.91 -14.37
C GLN A 37 0.69 13.43 -13.71
N LYS A 38 0.20 12.75 -12.67
CA LYS A 38 -0.93 13.18 -11.83
C LYS A 38 -0.48 13.84 -10.53
N SER A 39 0.73 14.43 -10.52
CA SER A 39 1.30 15.21 -9.42
C SER A 39 1.60 14.42 -8.14
N LEU A 40 1.66 13.08 -8.21
CA LEU A 40 2.09 12.22 -7.11
C LEU A 40 3.50 11.69 -7.35
N ASN A 41 4.48 12.27 -6.66
CA ASN A 41 5.87 11.82 -6.72
C ASN A 41 6.14 10.77 -5.62
N LEU A 42 6.53 9.56 -6.03
CA LEU A 42 6.84 8.44 -5.11
C LEU A 42 8.35 8.14 -5.02
N ASN A 43 9.24 9.01 -5.54
CA ASN A 43 10.69 8.70 -5.70
C ASN A 43 11.39 8.47 -4.35
N GLN A 44 10.83 9.00 -3.26
CA GLN A 44 11.37 8.78 -1.91
C GLN A 44 11.12 7.36 -1.37
N TYR A 45 10.27 6.56 -2.03
CA TYR A 45 9.88 5.24 -1.54
C TYR A 45 10.62 4.13 -2.28
N PHE A 46 10.80 3.00 -1.60
CA PHE A 46 11.26 1.78 -2.25
C PHE A 46 10.22 1.33 -3.30
N PRO A 47 10.62 0.81 -4.48
CA PRO A 47 9.70 0.38 -5.53
C PRO A 47 9.05 -0.97 -5.19
N GLY A 48 8.22 -0.98 -4.14
CA GLY A 48 7.44 -2.11 -3.67
C GLY A 48 6.62 -1.72 -2.45
N THR A 49 5.76 -2.63 -1.99
CA THR A 49 4.93 -2.45 -0.80
C THR A 49 5.42 -3.32 0.36
N ILE A 50 5.26 -2.82 1.58
CA ILE A 50 5.31 -3.62 2.81
C ILE A 50 3.86 -3.97 3.17
N ASN A 51 3.55 -5.25 3.24
CA ASN A 51 2.24 -5.72 3.63
C ASN A 51 2.19 -5.87 5.14
N LEU A 52 1.17 -5.29 5.76
CA LEU A 52 0.94 -5.32 7.19
C LEU A 52 -0.44 -5.93 7.46
N ASP A 53 -0.47 -6.98 8.27
CA ASP A 53 -1.71 -7.53 8.81
C ASP A 53 -2.06 -6.84 10.12
N ILE A 54 -3.17 -6.10 10.13
CA ILE A 54 -3.69 -5.35 11.27
C ILE A 54 -4.76 -6.12 12.06
N ALA A 55 -4.96 -7.42 11.79
CA ALA A 55 -5.93 -8.23 12.52
C ALA A 55 -5.79 -8.07 14.05
N PRO A 56 -6.90 -7.99 14.80
CA PRO A 56 -8.29 -8.19 14.36
C PRO A 56 -8.95 -6.95 13.74
N TYR A 57 -8.20 -5.86 13.55
CA TYR A 57 -8.76 -4.66 12.94
C TYR A 57 -8.98 -4.84 11.44
N THR A 58 -10.04 -4.21 10.96
CA THR A 58 -10.26 -3.92 9.54
C THR A 58 -10.23 -2.41 9.33
N PHE A 59 -10.43 -1.93 8.11
CA PHE A 59 -10.44 -0.51 7.82
C PHE A 59 -11.63 -0.06 6.97
N LYS A 60 -11.99 1.20 7.13
CA LYS A 60 -12.96 1.91 6.29
C LYS A 60 -12.33 3.17 5.73
N ILE A 61 -12.45 3.32 4.42
CA ILE A 61 -12.01 4.53 3.70
C ILE A 61 -12.93 5.69 4.08
N LYS A 62 -12.34 6.84 4.45
CA LYS A 62 -13.03 8.12 4.59
C LYS A 62 -12.66 9.01 3.41
N LYS A 63 -11.63 9.84 3.57
CA LYS A 63 -11.18 10.79 2.55
C LYS A 63 -9.71 10.52 2.19
N PRO A 64 -9.40 10.02 0.99
CA PRO A 64 -8.01 9.78 0.60
C PRO A 64 -7.21 11.09 0.55
N LYS A 65 -5.90 10.99 0.76
CA LYS A 65 -4.97 12.09 0.49
C LYS A 65 -4.89 12.37 -1.01
N TYR A 66 -4.76 11.29 -1.80
CA TYR A 66 -4.80 11.34 -3.25
C TYR A 66 -5.77 10.28 -3.76
N PHE A 67 -6.59 10.68 -4.73
CA PHE A 67 -7.40 9.78 -5.53
C PHE A 67 -7.04 10.01 -6.99
N LEU A 68 -6.42 9.00 -7.60
CA LEU A 68 -5.97 9.06 -8.99
C LEU A 68 -6.91 8.21 -9.84
N GLU A 69 -7.76 8.88 -10.61
CA GLU A 69 -8.76 8.22 -11.45
C GLU A 69 -8.24 7.88 -12.84
N ASN A 70 -8.74 6.79 -13.40
CA ASN A 70 -8.53 6.35 -14.78
C ASN A 70 -7.05 6.39 -15.19
N VAL A 71 -6.20 5.78 -14.37
CA VAL A 71 -4.76 5.72 -14.65
C VAL A 71 -4.51 4.60 -15.65
N ASN A 72 -4.25 4.97 -16.91
CA ASN A 72 -3.93 4.01 -17.97
C ASN A 72 -2.45 3.62 -17.92
N TRP A 73 -2.07 2.80 -16.95
CA TRP A 73 -0.66 2.52 -16.65
C TRP A 73 -0.08 1.28 -17.36
N SER A 74 -0.92 0.49 -18.02
CA SER A 74 -0.54 -0.78 -18.64
C SER A 74 -1.33 -1.00 -19.93
N ASP A 75 -0.67 -1.58 -20.94
CA ASP A 75 -1.31 -1.98 -22.18
C ASP A 75 -2.06 -3.32 -22.06
N TYR A 76 -1.92 -4.01 -20.91
CA TYR A 76 -2.47 -5.36 -20.69
C TYR A 76 -3.78 -5.38 -19.91
N ILE A 77 -4.16 -4.28 -19.25
CA ILE A 77 -5.35 -4.19 -18.42
C ILE A 77 -6.07 -2.85 -18.65
N PRO A 78 -7.37 -2.76 -18.35
CA PRO A 78 -8.07 -1.48 -18.35
C PRO A 78 -7.46 -0.48 -17.35
N PRO A 79 -7.73 0.83 -17.51
CA PRO A 79 -7.34 1.84 -16.53
C PRO A 79 -7.89 1.52 -15.14
N GLU A 80 -7.08 1.78 -14.12
CA GLU A 80 -7.44 1.56 -12.71
C GLU A 80 -7.49 2.89 -11.95
N ASN A 81 -8.25 2.92 -10.85
CA ASN A 81 -8.18 4.00 -9.88
C ASN A 81 -7.26 3.62 -8.71
N PHE A 82 -6.66 4.62 -8.07
CA PHE A 82 -5.77 4.43 -6.94
C PHE A 82 -6.06 5.42 -5.81
N TYR A 83 -6.19 4.89 -4.60
CA TYR A 83 -6.26 5.65 -3.37
C TYR A 83 -4.90 5.66 -2.66
N PHE A 84 -4.56 6.81 -2.10
CA PHE A 84 -3.40 6.95 -1.23
C PHE A 84 -3.78 7.66 0.06
N PHE A 85 -3.25 7.18 1.18
CA PHE A 85 -3.52 7.70 2.53
C PHE A 85 -2.22 7.94 3.28
N ASP A 86 -2.16 8.99 4.08
CA ASP A 86 -1.05 9.22 5.00
C ASP A 86 -0.98 8.11 6.04
N ALA A 87 0.20 7.53 6.20
CA ALA A 87 0.49 6.56 7.23
C ALA A 87 1.93 6.70 7.72
N SER A 88 2.19 6.18 8.92
CA SER A 88 3.56 5.98 9.39
C SER A 88 3.73 4.61 10.03
N LEU A 89 4.94 4.08 9.94
CA LEU A 89 5.33 2.81 10.52
C LEU A 89 6.44 3.06 11.54
N GLN A 90 6.25 2.58 12.76
CA GLN A 90 7.26 2.62 13.81
C GLN A 90 7.92 1.25 13.96
N PHE A 91 9.25 1.23 13.84
CA PHE A 91 10.11 0.05 13.98
C PHE A 91 11.44 0.44 14.61
N ASN A 92 11.87 -0.28 15.66
CA ASN A 92 13.12 -0.03 16.39
C ASN A 92 13.35 1.46 16.70
N GLU A 93 12.39 2.08 17.41
CA GLU A 93 12.39 3.50 17.80
C GLU A 93 12.37 4.53 16.66
N THR A 94 12.38 4.08 15.40
CA THR A 94 12.34 4.94 14.23
C THR A 94 10.94 4.96 13.62
N THR A 95 10.45 6.15 13.31
CA THR A 95 9.18 6.34 12.60
C THR A 95 9.44 6.69 11.15
N TYR A 96 8.92 5.85 10.25
CA TYR A 96 8.99 6.02 8.81
C TYR A 96 7.67 6.56 8.29
N LYS A 97 7.69 7.73 7.65
CA LYS A 97 6.51 8.30 7.01
C LYS A 97 6.34 7.70 5.61
N GLY A 98 5.10 7.36 5.27
CA GLY A 98 4.77 6.69 4.03
C GLY A 98 3.37 7.00 3.55
N LEU A 99 2.94 6.20 2.59
CA LEU A 99 1.57 6.18 2.10
C LEU A 99 1.03 4.76 2.13
N ILE A 100 -0.24 4.59 2.49
CA ILE A 100 -0.96 3.37 2.12
C ILE A 100 -1.24 3.47 0.62
N TYR A 101 -0.92 2.42 -0.13
CA TYR A 101 -1.21 2.25 -1.56
C TYR A 101 -2.38 1.29 -1.70
N MET A 102 -3.44 1.72 -2.37
CA MET A 102 -4.64 0.91 -2.54
C MET A 102 -5.23 1.11 -3.95
N PRO A 103 -5.01 0.15 -4.86
CA PRO A 103 -5.80 0.06 -6.08
C PRO A 103 -7.28 -0.09 -5.73
N ASP A 104 -8.15 0.63 -6.44
CA ASP A 104 -9.59 0.59 -6.21
C ASP A 104 -10.16 -0.80 -6.54
N PRO A 105 -10.76 -1.50 -5.56
CA PRO A 105 -11.30 -2.84 -5.76
C PRO A 105 -12.37 -2.93 -6.85
N THR A 106 -13.09 -1.83 -7.14
CA THR A 106 -14.16 -1.80 -8.15
C THR A 106 -13.63 -1.79 -9.57
N THR A 107 -12.43 -1.24 -9.77
CA THR A 107 -11.74 -1.21 -11.08
C THR A 107 -10.77 -2.37 -11.26
N LYS A 108 -10.45 -3.08 -10.17
CA LYS A 108 -9.53 -4.20 -10.19
C LYS A 108 -10.24 -5.47 -10.64
N ALA A 109 -9.94 -5.91 -11.87
CA ALA A 109 -10.61 -7.06 -12.50
C ALA A 109 -10.44 -8.38 -11.75
N GLU A 110 -9.38 -8.52 -10.93
CA GLU A 110 -9.07 -9.73 -10.17
C GLU A 110 -8.46 -9.36 -8.80
N HIS A 111 -8.92 -10.04 -7.74
CA HIS A 111 -8.45 -10.07 -6.34
C HIS A 111 -9.28 -9.28 -5.31
N PHE A 112 -9.94 -10.05 -4.43
CA PHE A 112 -10.41 -9.63 -3.11
C PHE A 112 -9.21 -9.17 -2.26
N GLN A 113 -9.18 -7.89 -1.88
CA GLN A 113 -8.21 -7.40 -0.92
C GLN A 113 -8.62 -7.89 0.47
N ASN A 114 -7.73 -8.58 1.18
CA ASN A 114 -7.99 -8.97 2.57
C ASN A 114 -8.20 -7.69 3.40
N PRO A 115 -9.35 -7.52 4.08
CA PRO A 115 -9.70 -6.29 4.80
C PRO A 115 -8.80 -6.00 6.01
N THR A 116 -7.91 -6.91 6.39
CA THR A 116 -6.90 -6.70 7.44
C THR A 116 -5.52 -6.34 6.88
N ILE A 117 -5.33 -6.32 5.56
CA ILE A 117 -4.02 -6.09 4.95
C ILE A 117 -3.90 -4.65 4.43
N LEU A 118 -2.96 -3.91 5.00
CA LEU A 118 -2.51 -2.62 4.49
C LEU A 118 -1.22 -2.79 3.68
N GLU A 119 -1.16 -2.19 2.50
CA GLU A 119 0.05 -2.14 1.68
C GLU A 119 0.70 -0.75 1.80
N LEU A 120 1.89 -0.65 2.41
CA LEU A 120 2.56 0.62 2.65
C LEU A 120 3.73 0.84 1.69
N LEU A 121 3.78 2.06 1.14
CA LEU A 121 4.93 2.64 0.46
C LEU A 121 5.78 3.40 1.46
N LEU A 122 7.00 2.91 1.69
CA LEU A 122 7.93 3.48 2.66
C LEU A 122 9.34 3.58 2.04
N PRO A 123 10.22 4.45 2.57
CA PRO A 123 11.65 4.35 2.31
C PRO A 123 12.15 2.95 2.67
N LYS A 124 13.33 2.57 2.17
CA LYS A 124 13.94 1.29 2.55
C LYS A 124 14.16 1.23 4.07
N ILE A 125 13.61 0.20 4.71
CA ILE A 125 13.75 -0.05 6.15
C ILE A 125 14.73 -1.21 6.32
N GLU A 126 15.94 -0.92 6.81
CA GLU A 126 16.94 -1.96 7.05
C GLU A 126 16.54 -2.84 8.24
N GLY A 127 16.74 -4.16 8.09
CA GLY A 127 16.51 -5.13 9.16
C GLY A 127 15.06 -5.57 9.39
N LEU A 128 14.07 -4.96 8.73
CA LEU A 128 12.67 -5.37 8.80
C LEU A 128 12.46 -6.72 8.07
N LYS A 129 11.78 -7.66 8.73
CA LYS A 129 11.55 -9.03 8.25
C LYS A 129 10.09 -9.43 8.35
N TYR A 130 9.72 -10.49 7.64
CA TYR A 130 8.42 -11.12 7.81
C TYR A 130 8.27 -11.68 9.22
N GLY A 131 7.10 -11.50 9.83
CA GLY A 131 6.80 -11.88 11.20
C GLY A 131 7.13 -10.81 12.24
N ASP A 132 7.82 -9.72 11.88
CA ASP A 132 8.09 -8.63 12.82
C ASP A 132 6.79 -7.93 13.23
N LEU A 133 6.68 -7.66 14.53
CA LEU A 133 5.64 -6.83 15.11
C LEU A 133 6.05 -5.36 14.95
N VAL A 134 5.18 -4.58 14.31
CA VAL A 134 5.36 -3.14 14.11
C VAL A 134 4.12 -2.39 14.60
N MET A 135 4.26 -1.08 14.79
CA MET A 135 3.12 -0.21 15.02
C MET A 135 2.87 0.63 13.78
N VAL A 136 1.65 0.60 13.26
CA VAL A 136 1.22 1.45 12.15
C VAL A 136 0.27 2.52 12.66
N GLU A 137 0.50 3.75 12.21
CA GLU A 137 -0.37 4.89 12.46
C GLU A 137 -1.04 5.29 11.15
N VAL A 138 -2.37 5.38 11.17
CA VAL A 138 -3.18 5.93 10.07
C VAL A 138 -3.77 7.27 10.47
N PHE A 139 -4.00 8.13 9.48
CA PHE A 139 -4.63 9.43 9.73
C PHE A 139 -6.16 9.31 9.76
N ASP A 140 -6.77 9.58 10.92
CA ASP A 140 -8.19 9.25 11.20
C ASP A 140 -9.21 10.03 10.35
N ALA A 141 -8.79 11.19 9.83
CA ALA A 141 -9.60 11.95 8.88
C ALA A 141 -9.68 11.27 7.51
N GLN A 142 -8.74 10.38 7.20
CA GLN A 142 -8.61 9.73 5.90
C GLN A 142 -9.02 8.26 5.93
N MET A 143 -8.75 7.55 7.02
CA MET A 143 -9.07 6.15 7.20
C MET A 143 -9.42 5.86 8.66
N GLU A 144 -10.42 5.03 8.87
CA GLU A 144 -10.83 4.53 10.18
C GLU A 144 -10.46 3.06 10.30
N LEU A 145 -9.85 2.66 11.41
CA LEU A 145 -9.72 1.23 11.72
C LEU A 145 -10.87 0.82 12.62
N ILE A 146 -11.45 -0.34 12.33
CA ILE A 146 -12.62 -0.90 13.01
C ILE A 146 -12.14 -2.17 13.71
N ASP A 147 -12.31 -2.25 15.01
CA ASP A 147 -11.99 -3.46 15.76
C ASP A 147 -12.98 -4.57 15.42
N GLY A 148 -12.50 -5.71 14.92
CA GLY A 148 -13.34 -6.86 14.60
C GLY A 148 -13.85 -7.61 15.83
N LEU A 149 -13.37 -7.27 17.03
CA LEU A 149 -13.77 -7.89 18.30
C LEU A 149 -14.79 -7.06 19.11
N SER A 150 -15.15 -5.86 18.64
CA SER A 150 -16.07 -4.93 19.34
C SER A 150 -17.54 -5.21 19.07
#